data_AF-A0A944NRV4-F1
#
_entry.id   AF-A0A944NRV4-F1
#
_cell.length_a   1.000
_cell.length_b   1.000
_cell.length_c   1.000
_cell.angle_alpha   90.00
_cell.angle_beta   90.00
_cell.angle_gamma   90.00
#
_symmetry.space_group_name_H-M   'P 1'
#
loop_
_entity.id
_entity.type
_entity.pdbx_description
1 polymer ?
#
loop_
_entity_poly.entity_id
_entity_poly.type
_entity_poly.pdbx_seq_one_letter_code
_entity_poly.pdbx_strand_id
1 'polypeptide(L)'
;MVETKGLHEDFSRADTPKSGSERSFGIVFAAVFAGIGLWPMWDGGLPHVWAGVTATGFLAAGFFAPKLLAPLNRAWYLFGLGLHKVVNPLIMGLLFFLTVTPIALIMRAVGKDPLNRRFEPDTESYWIERTPPGPKAETMRQQF
;
A
#
# COMPACT_ATOMS: atom_id res chain seq x y z
N MET A 1 -11.34 -25.54 -18.71
CA MET A 1 -10.80 -24.20 -18.97
C MET A 1 -11.95 -23.41 -19.57
N VAL A 2 -12.65 -22.61 -18.76
CA VAL A 2 -13.89 -21.92 -19.20
C VAL A 2 -13.49 -20.53 -19.69
N GLU A 3 -13.68 -20.27 -20.98
CA GLU A 3 -13.37 -18.99 -21.62
C GLU A 3 -14.47 -17.98 -21.26
N THR A 4 -14.20 -17.07 -20.32
CA THR A 4 -15.11 -16.00 -19.85
C THR A 4 -15.14 -14.82 -20.81
N LYS A 5 -15.38 -15.06 -22.11
CA LYS A 5 -15.26 -14.04 -23.17
C LYS A 5 -16.44 -13.05 -23.27
N GLY A 6 -17.35 -13.02 -22.28
CA GLY A 6 -18.59 -12.23 -22.32
C GLY A 6 -19.02 -11.56 -21.00
N LEU A 7 -18.16 -11.58 -19.97
CA LEU A 7 -18.40 -10.85 -18.72
C LEU A 7 -17.65 -9.50 -18.79
N HIS A 8 -18.26 -8.44 -18.22
CA HIS A 8 -17.61 -7.12 -18.08
C HIS A 8 -16.37 -7.18 -17.17
N GLU A 9 -16.32 -8.16 -16.26
CA GLU A 9 -15.20 -8.36 -15.34
C GLU A 9 -14.38 -9.60 -15.72
N ASP A 10 -13.07 -9.41 -15.81
CA ASP A 10 -12.09 -10.45 -16.05
C ASP A 10 -11.54 -10.99 -14.73
N PHE A 11 -12.16 -12.07 -14.23
CA PHE A 11 -11.72 -12.78 -13.03
C PHE A 11 -10.41 -13.56 -13.22
N SER A 12 -9.86 -13.60 -14.44
CA SER A 12 -8.56 -14.23 -14.72
C SER A 12 -7.38 -13.25 -14.59
N ARG A 13 -7.66 -11.97 -14.35
CA ARG A 13 -6.63 -10.93 -14.19
C ARG A 13 -5.94 -11.03 -12.83
N ALA A 14 -4.97 -11.93 -12.73
CA ALA A 14 -3.99 -11.88 -11.65
C ALA A 14 -2.99 -10.74 -11.94
N ASP A 15 -3.24 -9.56 -11.37
CA ASP A 15 -2.28 -8.46 -11.39
C ASP A 15 -1.03 -8.86 -10.58
N THR A 16 -0.04 -9.40 -11.28
CA THR A 16 1.24 -9.75 -10.66
C THR A 16 2.01 -8.46 -10.34
N PRO A 17 2.53 -8.31 -9.11
CA PRO A 17 3.34 -7.14 -8.77
C PRO A 17 4.59 -7.14 -9.66
N LYS A 18 4.70 -6.10 -10.49
CA LYS A 18 5.82 -5.92 -11.42
C LYS A 18 7.00 -5.32 -10.65
N SER A 19 8.20 -5.86 -10.88
CA SER A 19 9.42 -5.23 -10.40
C SER A 19 9.56 -3.83 -11.01
N GLY A 20 10.04 -2.86 -10.21
CA GLY A 20 10.33 -1.51 -10.70
C GLY A 20 11.38 -1.52 -11.82
N SER A 21 11.42 -0.46 -12.63
CA SER A 21 12.41 -0.33 -13.71
C SER A 21 13.83 -0.23 -13.16
N GLU A 22 14.79 -0.85 -13.83
CA GLU A 22 16.21 -0.80 -13.50
C GLU A 22 16.76 0.63 -13.55
N ARG A 23 16.20 1.48 -14.42
CA ARG A 23 16.55 2.90 -14.50
C ARG A 23 16.14 3.64 -13.24
N SER A 24 14.90 3.43 -12.80
CA SER A 24 14.38 4.02 -11.57
C SER A 24 15.18 3.56 -10.35
N PHE A 25 15.56 2.28 -10.31
CA PHE A 25 16.46 1.75 -9.28
C PHE A 25 17.79 2.50 -9.24
N GLY A 26 18.46 2.67 -10.39
CA GLY A 26 19.72 3.42 -10.49
C GLY A 26 19.60 4.88 -10.02
N ILE A 27 18.53 5.57 -10.42
CA ILE A 27 18.27 6.97 -10.02
C ILE A 27 18.04 7.09 -8.51
N VAL A 28 17.24 6.20 -7.92
CA VAL A 28 16.96 6.20 -6.48
C VAL A 28 18.24 5.99 -5.68
N PHE A 29 19.06 5.00 -6.04
CA PHE A 29 20.33 4.75 -5.35
C PHE A 29 21.34 5.87 -5.57
N ALA A 30 21.38 6.48 -6.76
CA ALA A 30 22.19 7.68 -6.98
C ALA A 30 21.78 8.84 -6.06
N ALA A 31 20.48 9.08 -5.89
CA ALA A 31 19.96 10.10 -4.98
C ALA A 31 20.30 9.81 -3.50
N VAL A 32 20.19 8.55 -3.07
CA VAL A 32 20.57 8.12 -1.71
C VAL A 32 22.06 8.36 -1.46
N PHE A 33 22.94 7.92 -2.37
CA PHE A 33 24.38 8.13 -2.22
C PHE A 33 24.78 9.59 -2.33
N ALA A 34 24.10 10.39 -3.16
CA ALA A 34 24.30 11.83 -3.21
C ALA A 34 23.93 12.50 -1.87
N GLY A 35 22.79 12.11 -1.27
CA GLY A 35 22.41 12.57 0.06
C GLY A 35 23.46 12.24 1.13
N ILE A 36 23.97 11.01 1.16
CA ILE A 36 25.05 10.59 2.08
C ILE A 36 26.36 11.35 1.81
N GLY A 37 26.68 11.58 0.53
CA GLY A 37 27.87 12.31 0.11
C GLY A 37 27.86 13.76 0.55
N LEU A 38 26.69 14.40 0.46
CA LEU A 38 26.48 15.81 0.81
C LEU A 38 26.13 16.03 2.29
N TRP A 39 25.75 14.98 3.03
CA TRP A 39 25.36 15.07 4.44
C TRP A 39 26.38 15.84 5.32
N PRO A 40 27.70 15.59 5.23
CA PRO A 40 28.68 16.31 6.06
C PRO A 40 28.76 17.81 5.78
N MET A 41 28.26 18.26 4.63
CA MET A 41 28.32 19.67 4.26
C MET A 41 27.41 20.54 5.14
N TRP A 42 26.39 19.95 5.78
CA TRP A 42 25.56 20.68 6.74
C TRP A 42 26.32 21.10 8.01
N ASP A 43 27.33 20.32 8.39
CA ASP A 43 28.16 20.58 9.58
C ASP A 43 29.52 21.22 9.21
N GLY A 44 29.69 21.66 7.95
CA GLY A 44 30.93 22.23 7.44
C GLY A 44 32.03 21.20 7.14
N GLY A 45 31.72 19.92 7.15
CA GLY A 45 32.63 18.83 6.80
C GLY A 45 32.83 18.66 5.29
N LEU A 46 33.92 18.01 4.91
CA LEU A 46 34.18 17.66 3.51
C LEU A 46 33.19 16.58 3.04
N PRO A 47 32.69 16.65 1.79
CA PRO A 47 31.80 15.64 1.25
C PRO A 47 32.51 14.29 1.16
N HIS A 48 31.76 13.22 1.36
CA HIS A 48 32.29 11.87 1.18
C HIS A 48 32.49 11.59 -0.30
N VAL A 49 33.71 11.79 -0.79
CA VAL A 49 34.08 11.60 -2.21
C VAL A 49 33.71 10.20 -2.70
N TRP A 50 33.87 9.17 -1.86
CA TRP A 50 33.48 7.80 -2.18
C TRP A 50 31.98 7.68 -2.49
N ALA A 51 31.12 8.37 -1.74
CA ALA A 51 29.68 8.37 -1.93
C ALA A 51 29.28 9.18 -3.18
N GLY A 52 29.99 10.26 -3.50
CA GLY A 52 29.81 11.00 -4.75
C GLY A 52 30.18 10.18 -5.99
N VAL A 53 31.29 9.42 -5.92
CA VAL A 53 31.72 8.52 -6.98
C VAL A 53 30.70 7.39 -7.19
N THR A 54 30.21 6.77 -6.11
CA THR A 54 29.18 5.72 -6.23
C THR A 54 27.86 6.28 -6.77
N ALA A 55 27.42 7.46 -6.33
CA ALA A 55 26.22 8.12 -6.85
C ALA A 55 26.31 8.34 -8.36
N THR A 56 27.44 8.89 -8.84
CA THR A 56 27.69 9.12 -10.27
C THR A 56 27.73 7.81 -11.05
N GLY A 57 28.36 6.77 -10.49
CA GLY A 57 28.39 5.44 -11.08
C GLY A 57 27.00 4.81 -11.25
N PHE A 58 26.14 4.90 -10.22
CA PHE A 58 24.76 4.42 -10.29
C PHE A 58 23.92 5.20 -11.30
N LEU A 59 24.10 6.52 -11.35
CA LEU A 59 23.39 7.38 -12.30
C LEU A 59 23.80 7.06 -13.74
N ALA A 60 25.11 6.97 -14.01
CA ALA A 60 25.63 6.58 -15.32
C ALA A 60 25.16 5.16 -15.72
N ALA A 61 25.22 4.19 -14.81
CA ALA A 61 24.71 2.84 -15.06
C ALA A 61 23.20 2.85 -15.36
N GLY A 62 22.41 3.67 -14.67
CA GLY A 62 20.97 3.83 -14.93
C GLY A 62 20.66 4.35 -16.33
N PHE A 63 21.42 5.33 -16.83
CA PHE A 63 21.20 5.92 -18.15
C PHE A 63 21.80 5.08 -19.30
N PHE A 64 23.05 4.63 -19.16
CA PHE A 64 23.79 4.02 -20.27
C PHE A 64 23.73 2.49 -20.27
N ALA A 65 23.59 1.85 -19.12
CA ALA A 65 23.66 0.38 -19.00
C ALA A 65 22.69 -0.20 -17.95
N PRO A 66 21.36 0.06 -18.05
CA PRO A 66 20.39 -0.36 -17.03
C PRO A 66 20.33 -1.88 -16.83
N LYS A 67 20.67 -2.68 -17.85
CA LYS A 67 20.75 -4.14 -17.77
C LYS A 67 21.77 -4.62 -16.73
N LEU A 68 22.83 -3.85 -16.47
CA LEU A 68 23.82 -4.17 -15.44
C LEU A 68 23.23 -4.11 -14.02
N LEU A 69 22.24 -3.22 -13.82
CA LEU A 69 21.53 -3.06 -12.55
C LEU A 69 20.39 -4.06 -12.36
N ALA A 70 20.03 -4.85 -13.38
CA ALA A 70 18.94 -5.82 -13.32
C ALA A 70 19.05 -6.86 -12.18
N PRO A 71 20.19 -7.57 -11.97
CA PRO A 71 20.29 -8.54 -10.88
C PRO A 71 20.18 -7.87 -9.50
N LEU A 72 20.74 -6.67 -9.35
CA LEU A 72 20.68 -5.91 -8.11
C LEU A 72 19.26 -5.39 -7.82
N ASN A 73 18.59 -4.86 -8.84
CA ASN A 73 17.19 -4.44 -8.77
C ASN A 73 16.27 -5.61 -8.38
N ARG A 74 16.51 -6.81 -8.94
CA ARG A 74 15.75 -8.02 -8.58
C ARG A 74 15.99 -8.44 -7.13
N ALA A 75 17.23 -8.41 -6.66
CA ALA A 75 17.55 -8.71 -5.27
C ALA A 75 16.88 -7.72 -4.31
N TRP A 76 16.94 -6.42 -4.63
CA TRP A 76 16.27 -5.37 -3.88
C TRP A 76 14.75 -5.53 -3.85
N TYR A 77 14.16 -5.90 -4.99
CA TYR A 77 12.72 -6.18 -5.08
C TYR A 77 12.31 -7.36 -4.19
N LEU A 78 13.04 -8.48 -4.23
CA LEU A 78 12.77 -9.64 -3.38
C LEU A 78 12.94 -9.33 -1.90
N PHE A 79 13.96 -8.54 -1.55
CA PHE A 79 14.14 -8.02 -0.20
C PHE A 79 12.94 -7.18 0.24
N GLY A 80 12.46 -6.27 -0.62
CA GLY A 80 11.26 -5.46 -0.38
C GLY A 80 10.00 -6.30 -0.16
N LEU A 81 9.82 -7.39 -0.91
CA LEU A 81 8.72 -8.34 -0.71
C LEU A 81 8.83 -9.05 0.65
N GLY A 82 10.03 -9.49 1.03
CA GLY A 82 10.29 -10.10 2.34
C GLY A 82 9.99 -9.13 3.48
N LEU A 83 10.45 -7.88 3.37
CA LEU A 83 10.17 -6.82 4.33
C LEU A 83 8.66 -6.54 4.42
N HIS A 84 7.98 -6.42 3.28
CA HIS A 84 6.54 -6.19 3.23
C HIS A 84 5.75 -7.29 3.96
N LYS A 85 6.16 -8.56 3.83
CA LYS A 85 5.53 -9.68 4.54
C LYS A 85 5.57 -9.54 6.07
N VAL A 86 6.57 -8.86 6.61
CA VAL A 86 6.71 -8.62 8.07
C VAL A 86 6.06 -7.31 8.47
N VAL A 87 6.33 -6.24 7.73
CA VAL A 87 5.86 -4.88 8.03
C VAL A 87 4.35 -4.77 7.88
N ASN A 88 3.74 -5.40 6.87
CA ASN A 88 2.31 -5.28 6.64
C ASN A 88 1.48 -5.85 7.81
N PRO A 89 1.69 -7.10 8.30
CA PRO A 89 1.01 -7.59 9.49
C PRO A 89 1.31 -6.76 10.75
N LEU A 90 2.54 -6.26 10.88
CA LEU A 90 2.92 -5.44 12.04
C LEU A 90 2.13 -4.13 12.08
N ILE A 91 2.07 -3.40 10.97
CA ILE A 91 1.30 -2.16 10.86
C ILE A 91 -0.19 -2.44 11.06
N MET A 92 -0.72 -3.49 10.42
CA MET A 92 -2.14 -3.87 10.59
C MET A 92 -2.46 -4.24 12.04
N GLY A 93 -1.56 -4.97 12.72
CA GLY A 93 -1.69 -5.28 14.15
C GLY A 93 -1.65 -4.01 15.00
N LEU A 94 -0.73 -3.08 14.72
CA LEU A 94 -0.64 -1.81 15.43
C LEU A 94 -1.92 -0.99 15.28
N LEU A 95 -2.43 -0.83 14.05
CA LEU A 95 -3.70 -0.15 13.78
C LEU A 95 -4.86 -0.81 14.53
N PHE A 96 -4.90 -2.14 14.54
CA PHE A 96 -5.94 -2.87 15.25
C PHE A 96 -5.89 -2.62 16.77
N PHE A 97 -4.72 -2.73 17.39
CA PHE A 97 -4.60 -2.61 18.85
C PHE A 97 -4.56 -1.17 19.35
N LEU A 98 -4.00 -0.22 18.60
CA LEU A 98 -3.90 1.18 19.01
C LEU A 98 -5.09 2.03 18.56
N THR A 99 -5.82 1.62 17.53
CA THR A 99 -6.90 2.43 16.96
C THR A 99 -8.23 1.70 17.08
N VAL A 100 -8.38 0.54 16.46
CA VAL A 100 -9.68 -0.16 16.40
C VAL A 100 -10.12 -0.65 17.78
N THR A 101 -9.21 -1.28 18.53
CA THR A 101 -9.48 -1.87 19.85
C THR A 101 -9.90 -0.81 20.88
N PRO A 102 -9.18 0.31 21.08
CA PRO A 102 -9.62 1.32 22.03
C PRO A 102 -10.94 1.98 21.62
N ILE A 103 -11.17 2.23 20.33
CA ILE A 103 -12.47 2.73 19.84
C ILE A 103 -13.59 1.74 20.21
N ALA A 104 -13.38 0.44 19.99
CA ALA A 104 -14.33 -0.60 20.35
C ALA A 104 -14.58 -0.67 21.87
N LEU A 105 -13.53 -0.54 22.69
CA LEU A 105 -13.64 -0.50 24.15
C LEU A 105 -14.43 0.72 24.62
N ILE A 106 -14.17 1.90 24.06
CA ILE A 106 -14.91 3.13 24.37
C ILE A 106 -16.38 2.98 23.98
N MET A 107 -16.68 2.49 22.77
CA MET A 107 -18.08 2.28 22.34
C MET A 107 -18.81 1.30 23.27
N ARG A 108 -18.15 0.21 23.67
CA ARG A 108 -18.70 -0.75 24.63
C ARG A 108 -18.93 -0.14 26.01
N ALA A 109 -18.03 0.72 26.49
CA ALA A 109 -18.19 1.43 27.76
C ALA A 109 -19.33 2.45 27.73
N VAL A 110 -19.55 3.11 26.59
CA VAL A 110 -20.68 4.03 26.35
C VAL A 110 -21.99 3.27 26.06
N GLY A 111 -21.95 1.95 25.90
CA GLY A 111 -23.11 1.12 25.59
C GLY A 111 -23.61 1.23 24.16
N LYS A 112 -22.82 1.80 23.24
CA LYS A 112 -23.17 1.88 21.82
C LYS A 112 -22.78 0.60 21.09
N ASP A 113 -23.76 -0.04 20.47
CA ASP A 113 -23.56 -1.16 19.55
C ASP A 113 -24.07 -0.78 18.15
N PRO A 114 -23.22 -0.17 17.28
CA PRO A 114 -23.65 0.25 15.96
C PRO A 114 -23.97 -0.92 15.01
N LEU A 115 -23.60 -2.14 15.39
CA LEU A 115 -23.76 -3.32 14.56
C LEU A 115 -24.90 -4.23 15.05
N ASN A 116 -25.66 -3.83 16.08
CA ASN A 116 -26.76 -4.61 16.67
C ASN A 116 -26.40 -6.10 16.79
N ARG A 117 -25.27 -6.41 17.42
CA ARG A 117 -24.66 -7.74 17.38
C ARG A 117 -25.37 -8.76 18.27
N ARG A 118 -26.30 -8.30 19.12
CA ARG A 118 -27.09 -9.16 20.00
C ARG A 118 -28.19 -9.81 19.18
N PHE A 119 -28.30 -11.13 19.31
CA PHE A 119 -29.40 -11.88 18.70
C PHE A 119 -30.68 -11.64 19.52
N GLU A 120 -31.73 -11.20 18.84
CA GLU A 120 -33.06 -10.94 19.38
C GLU A 120 -34.04 -11.99 18.83
N PRO A 121 -34.34 -13.05 19.59
CA PRO A 121 -35.21 -14.14 19.12
C PRO A 121 -36.68 -13.73 18.98
N ASP A 122 -37.12 -12.71 19.74
CA ASP A 122 -38.52 -12.24 19.75
C ASP A 122 -38.79 -11.14 18.71
N THR A 123 -37.79 -10.77 17.91
CA THR A 123 -37.91 -9.74 16.87
C THR A 123 -38.46 -10.36 15.58
N GLU A 124 -39.52 -9.76 15.01
CA GLU A 124 -40.13 -10.21 13.75
C GLU A 124 -39.22 -9.97 12.53
N SER A 125 -38.39 -8.92 12.56
CA SER A 125 -37.47 -8.58 11.47
C SER A 125 -36.30 -7.70 11.95
N TYR A 126 -35.09 -7.97 11.49
CA TYR A 126 -33.89 -7.14 11.72
C TYR A 126 -33.78 -5.94 10.78
N TRP A 127 -34.79 -5.71 9.93
CA TRP A 127 -34.79 -4.61 8.98
C TRP A 127 -34.89 -3.26 9.69
N ILE A 128 -33.87 -2.41 9.52
CA ILE A 128 -33.86 -1.05 10.07
C ILE A 128 -34.59 -0.13 9.10
N GLU A 129 -35.81 0.28 9.45
CA GLU A 129 -36.56 1.28 8.69
C GLU A 129 -35.85 2.64 8.71
N ARG A 130 -35.59 3.20 7.53
CA ARG A 130 -34.91 4.49 7.39
C ARG A 130 -35.92 5.63 7.55
N THR A 131 -35.62 6.55 8.46
CA THR A 131 -36.40 7.78 8.64
C THR A 131 -35.47 9.00 8.51
N PRO A 132 -35.63 9.87 7.50
CA PRO A 132 -36.67 9.85 6.47
C PRO A 132 -36.47 8.69 5.46
N PRO A 133 -37.54 8.25 4.79
CA PRO A 133 -37.45 7.24 3.74
C PRO A 133 -36.48 7.69 2.65
N GLY A 134 -35.74 6.72 2.09
CA GLY A 134 -34.83 6.97 0.99
C GLY A 134 -35.53 7.56 -0.24
N PRO A 135 -34.78 8.06 -1.23
CA PRO A 135 -35.34 8.54 -2.49
C PRO A 135 -36.28 7.49 -3.09
N LYS A 136 -37.44 7.91 -3.61
CA LYS A 136 -38.38 6.99 -4.27
C LYS A 136 -37.65 6.18 -5.34
N ALA A 137 -37.97 4.90 -5.50
CA ALA A 137 -37.35 4.02 -6.49
C ALA A 137 -37.35 4.62 -7.92
N GLU A 138 -38.34 5.45 -8.22
CA GLU A 138 -38.49 6.24 -9.46
C GLU A 138 -37.34 7.24 -9.74
N THR A 139 -36.51 7.57 -8.76
CA THR A 139 -35.34 8.46 -8.91
C THR A 139 -34.13 7.76 -9.53
N MET A 140 -34.13 6.43 -9.59
CA MET A 140 -33.07 5.65 -10.23
C MET A 140 -33.28 5.55 -11.75
N ARG A 141 -33.41 6.70 -12.43
CA ARG A 141 -33.67 6.76 -13.88
C ARG A 141 -32.52 6.28 -14.75
N GLN A 142 -31.30 6.16 -14.22
CA GLN A 142 -30.09 5.74 -14.94
C GLN A 142 -29.19 4.93 -14.00
N GLN A 143 -29.43 3.61 -13.90
CA GLN A 143 -28.59 2.71 -13.10
C GLN A 143 -27.47 2.04 -13.91
N PHE A 144 -27.40 2.30 -15.21
CA PHE A 144 -26.41 1.77 -16.14
C PHE A 144 -25.97 2.87 -17.10
#